data_AF-A0A6I0EHE1-F1
#
_entry.id   AF-A0A6I0EHE1-F1
#
_cell.length_a   1.000
_cell.length_b   1.000
_cell.length_c   1.000
_cell.angle_alpha   90.00
_cell.angle_beta   90.00
_cell.angle_gamma   90.00
#
_symmetry.space_group_name_H-M   'P 1'
#
loop_
_entity.id
_entity.type
_entity.pdbx_description
1 polymer ?
#
loop_
_entity_poly.entity_id
_entity_poly.type
_entity_poly.pdbx_seq_one_letter_code
_entity_poly.pdbx_strand_id
1 'polypeptide(L)'
;MPTENAPAAGADTAHGYDRRRDLPRLLPLWPHEMELTSVAEHARLLARMRRALRLERQRGRAGHWAYDLARHAQLLRAYRAEVADYLRRVPAQRGNACWKV
;
A
#
# COMPACT_ATOMS: atom_id res chain seq x y z
N MET A 1 -21.01 31.17 -12.41
CA MET A 1 -21.08 30.52 -11.08
C MET A 1 -22.40 29.76 -10.99
N PRO A 2 -22.47 28.53 -10.46
CA PRO A 2 -21.44 27.47 -10.42
C PRO A 2 -22.02 26.10 -10.86
N THR A 3 -21.22 25.21 -11.45
CA THR A 3 -21.36 23.74 -11.26
C THR A 3 -20.07 23.06 -11.72
N GLU A 4 -19.08 23.05 -10.83
CA GLU A 4 -17.99 22.08 -10.90
C GLU A 4 -18.02 21.30 -9.59
N ASN A 5 -19.02 20.43 -9.49
CA ASN A 5 -19.03 19.36 -8.50
C ASN A 5 -18.14 18.25 -9.07
N ALA A 6 -16.83 18.42 -8.94
CA ALA A 6 -15.88 17.34 -9.15
C ALA A 6 -16.19 16.26 -8.11
N PRO A 7 -16.41 14.98 -8.49
CA PRO A 7 -16.55 13.94 -7.50
C PRO A 7 -15.21 13.83 -6.77
N ALA A 8 -15.21 14.19 -5.48
CA ALA A 8 -14.13 13.87 -4.56
C ALA A 8 -13.96 12.35 -4.55
N ALA A 9 -13.07 11.87 -5.42
CA ALA A 9 -12.82 10.45 -5.59
C ALA A 9 -12.30 9.86 -4.28
N GLY A 10 -13.18 9.12 -3.60
CA GLY A 10 -12.79 8.12 -2.63
C GLY A 10 -13.04 8.45 -1.16
N ALA A 11 -14.15 9.11 -0.82
CA ALA A 11 -14.74 8.96 0.51
C ALA A 11 -15.46 7.61 0.62
N ASP A 12 -14.74 6.50 0.44
CA ASP A 12 -15.15 5.20 0.95
C ASP A 12 -14.47 5.01 2.32
N THR A 13 -14.92 5.84 3.26
CA THR A 13 -14.51 5.89 4.66
C THR A 13 -15.45 5.07 5.55
N ALA A 14 -16.23 4.14 4.99
CA ALA A 14 -17.09 3.31 5.82
C ALA A 14 -16.28 2.28 6.62
N HIS A 15 -15.19 1.75 6.07
CA HIS A 15 -14.32 0.79 6.75
C HIS A 15 -12.86 1.19 6.57
N GLY A 16 -12.23 1.63 7.66
CA GLY A 16 -10.79 1.84 7.71
C GLY A 16 -10.04 0.57 7.28
N TYR A 17 -8.86 0.75 6.71
CA TYR A 17 -7.98 -0.37 6.36
C TYR A 17 -7.64 -1.16 7.63
N ASP A 18 -7.89 -2.47 7.59
CA ASP A 18 -7.51 -3.42 8.63
C ASP A 18 -6.53 -4.43 8.01
N ARG A 19 -5.30 -4.43 8.52
CA ARG A 19 -4.22 -5.31 8.05
C ARG A 19 -4.61 -6.78 8.08
N ARG A 20 -5.21 -7.28 9.18
CA ARG A 20 -5.51 -8.71 9.34
C ARG A 20 -6.66 -9.15 8.43
N ARG A 21 -7.61 -8.25 8.15
CA ARG A 21 -8.77 -8.52 7.27
C ARG A 21 -8.43 -8.38 5.79
N ASP A 22 -7.77 -7.29 5.43
CA ASP A 22 -7.66 -6.82 4.05
C ASP A 22 -6.41 -7.36 3.35
N LEU A 23 -5.28 -7.44 4.06
CA LEU A 23 -3.99 -7.74 3.47
C LEU A 23 -3.83 -9.19 2.96
N PRO A 24 -4.36 -10.24 3.63
CA PRO A 24 -4.31 -11.62 3.13
C PRO A 24 -5.01 -11.83 1.79
N ARG A 25 -5.99 -10.98 1.46
CA ARG A 25 -6.70 -11.04 0.16
C ARG A 25 -5.85 -10.46 -0.97
N LEU A 26 -4.90 -9.60 -0.63
CA LEU A 26 -4.08 -8.84 -1.59
C LEU A 26 -2.69 -9.45 -1.78
N LEU A 27 -2.14 -10.08 -0.76
CA LEU A 27 -0.82 -10.70 -0.81
C LEU A 27 -0.86 -12.10 -0.19
N PRO A 28 -0.12 -13.07 -0.76
CA PRO A 28 0.10 -14.35 -0.10
C PRO A 28 1.03 -14.11 1.10
N LEU A 29 0.42 -13.88 2.27
CA LEU A 29 1.08 -13.69 3.54
C LEU A 29 0.70 -14.81 4.50
N TRP A 30 1.64 -15.22 5.34
CA TRP A 30 1.37 -16.08 6.48
C TRP A 30 0.87 -15.27 7.68
N PRO A 31 0.11 -15.88 8.61
CA PRO A 31 -0.40 -15.19 9.80
C PRO A 31 0.67 -14.45 10.61
N HIS A 32 1.84 -15.06 10.79
CA HIS A 32 2.95 -14.46 11.55
C HIS A 32 3.56 -13.22 10.86
N GLU A 33 3.46 -13.11 9.53
CA GLU A 33 3.98 -11.97 8.79
C GLU A 33 3.13 -10.70 8.98
N MET A 34 1.92 -10.85 9.54
CA MET A 34 1.01 -9.74 9.83
C MET A 34 1.22 -9.12 11.22
N GLU A 35 1.86 -9.85 12.13
CA GLU A 35 2.04 -9.46 13.53
C GLU A 35 3.14 -8.42 13.76
N LEU A 36 3.82 -7.97 12.68
CA LEU A 36 4.85 -6.91 12.60
C LEU A 36 5.38 -6.44 13.97
N THR A 37 6.31 -7.22 14.51
CA THR A 37 6.87 -6.98 15.84
C THR A 37 7.98 -5.92 15.82
N SER A 38 8.57 -5.66 14.64
CA SER A 38 9.63 -4.67 14.47
C SER A 38 9.43 -3.74 13.27
N VAL A 39 10.08 -2.57 13.32
CA VAL A 39 10.15 -1.61 12.21
C VAL A 39 10.79 -2.26 10.97
N ALA A 40 11.79 -3.13 11.15
CA ALA A 40 12.44 -3.84 10.06
C ALA A 40 11.48 -4.80 9.32
N GLU A 41 10.63 -5.51 10.06
CA GLU A 41 9.58 -6.36 9.48
C GLU A 41 8.55 -5.53 8.71
N HIS A 42 8.17 -4.38 9.25
CA HIS A 42 7.25 -3.47 8.57
C HIS A 42 7.83 -2.93 7.26
N ALA A 43 9.12 -2.57 7.25
CA ALA A 43 9.83 -2.17 6.03
C ALA A 43 9.87 -3.30 4.98
N ARG A 44 10.09 -4.56 5.40
CA ARG A 44 10.03 -5.73 4.50
C ARG A 44 8.64 -5.94 3.92
N LEU A 45 7.60 -5.76 4.73
CA LEU A 45 6.22 -5.84 4.25
C LEU A 45 5.95 -4.76 3.18
N LEU A 46 6.34 -3.51 3.43
CA LEU A 46 6.21 -2.42 2.46
C LEU A 46 6.95 -2.72 1.15
N ALA A 47 8.14 -3.32 1.22
CA ALA A 47 8.89 -3.74 0.04
C ALA A 47 8.13 -4.79 -0.79
N ARG A 48 7.47 -5.77 -0.13
CA ARG A 48 6.62 -6.77 -0.81
C ARG A 48 5.41 -6.12 -1.47
N MET A 49 4.74 -5.20 -0.78
CA MET A 49 3.60 -4.45 -1.33
C MET A 49 4.00 -3.64 -2.57
N ARG A 50 5.15 -2.96 -2.52
CA ARG A 50 5.71 -2.24 -3.69
C ARG A 50 5.98 -3.16 -4.86
N ARG A 51 6.54 -4.35 -4.61
CA ARG A 51 6.79 -5.35 -5.66
C ARG A 51 5.48 -5.80 -6.30
N ALA A 52 4.46 -6.10 -5.50
CA ALA A 52 3.15 -6.48 -6.02
C ALA A 52 2.49 -5.37 -6.85
N LEU A 53 2.53 -4.11 -6.39
CA LEU A 53 2.04 -2.96 -7.17
C LEU A 53 2.77 -2.81 -8.51
N ARG A 54 4.10 -3.01 -8.52
CA ARG A 54 4.89 -2.95 -9.74
C ARG A 54 4.49 -4.06 -10.72
N LEU A 55 4.24 -5.27 -10.23
CA LEU A 55 3.77 -6.39 -11.07
C LEU A 55 2.39 -6.12 -11.64
N GLU A 56 1.44 -5.63 -10.84
CA GLU A 56 0.10 -5.26 -11.33
C GLU A 56 0.20 -4.16 -12.40
N ARG A 57 1.01 -3.11 -12.15
CA ARG A 57 1.24 -2.05 -13.14
C ARG A 57 1.86 -2.58 -14.43
N GLN A 58 2.80 -3.52 -14.34
CA GLN A 58 3.44 -4.13 -15.51
C GLN A 58 2.43 -4.95 -16.32
N ARG A 59 1.58 -5.75 -15.66
CA ARG A 59 0.49 -6.49 -16.31
C ARG A 59 -0.49 -5.57 -17.02
N GLY A 60 -0.93 -4.51 -16.35
CA GLY A 60 -1.84 -3.52 -16.94
C GLY A 60 -1.24 -2.82 -18.17
N ARG A 61 0.06 -2.46 -18.12
CA ARG A 61 0.76 -1.88 -19.28
C ARG A 61 0.93 -2.84 -20.44
N ALA A 62 1.06 -4.14 -20.16
CA ALA A 62 1.18 -5.18 -21.18
C ALA A 62 -0.17 -5.62 -21.77
N GLY A 63 -1.30 -5.04 -21.31
CA GLY A 63 -2.63 -5.51 -21.69
C GLY A 63 -2.89 -6.95 -21.25
N HIS A 64 -2.19 -7.42 -20.22
CA HIS A 64 -2.26 -8.81 -19.78
C HIS A 64 -3.62 -9.09 -19.15
N TRP A 65 -4.27 -10.19 -19.56
CA TRP A 65 -5.61 -10.57 -19.10
C TRP A 65 -5.75 -10.70 -17.57
N ALA A 66 -4.68 -11.12 -16.89
CA ALA A 66 -4.62 -11.22 -15.43
C ALA A 66 -4.43 -9.86 -14.70
N TYR A 67 -4.52 -8.74 -15.40
CA TYR A 67 -4.54 -7.43 -14.77
C TYR A 67 -5.90 -7.18 -14.10
N ASP A 68 -5.88 -6.90 -12.80
CA ASP A 68 -7.08 -6.59 -12.04
C ASP A 68 -6.96 -5.17 -11.46
N LEU A 69 -7.80 -4.26 -12.00
CA LEU A 69 -7.85 -2.86 -11.59
C LEU A 69 -8.36 -2.70 -10.14
N ALA A 70 -9.33 -3.51 -9.73
CA ALA A 70 -9.90 -3.45 -8.39
C ALA A 70 -8.84 -3.89 -7.36
N ARG A 71 -8.14 -4.98 -7.65
CA ARG A 71 -7.00 -5.44 -6.85
C ARG A 71 -5.88 -4.39 -6.78
N HIS A 72 -5.55 -3.74 -7.90
CA HIS A 72 -4.56 -2.66 -7.91
C HIS A 72 -4.96 -1.52 -6.98
N ALA A 73 -6.20 -1.04 -7.07
CA ALA A 73 -6.70 0.06 -6.24
C ALA A 73 -6.70 -0.30 -4.74
N GLN A 74 -7.16 -1.50 -4.39
CA GLN A 74 -7.14 -2.00 -3.01
C GLN A 74 -5.71 -2.11 -2.46
N LEU A 75 -4.78 -2.66 -3.25
CA LEU A 75 -3.37 -2.76 -2.87
C LEU A 75 -2.73 -1.38 -2.68
N LEU A 76 -3.09 -0.39 -3.50
CA LEU A 76 -2.60 0.98 -3.37
C LEU A 76 -3.14 1.66 -2.11
N ARG A 77 -4.43 1.47 -1.78
CA ARG A 77 -5.05 1.97 -0.54
C ARG A 77 -4.37 1.37 0.69
N ALA A 78 -4.21 0.05 0.73
CA ALA A 78 -3.51 -0.66 1.79
C ALA A 78 -2.06 -0.17 1.94
N TYR A 79 -1.33 -0.04 0.82
CA TYR A 79 0.05 0.42 0.83
C TYR A 79 0.20 1.83 1.43
N ARG A 80 -0.69 2.76 1.05
CA ARG A 80 -0.68 4.13 1.61
C ARG A 80 -0.94 4.13 3.11
N ALA A 81 -1.90 3.34 3.59
CA ALA A 81 -2.18 3.20 5.00
C ALA A 81 -0.98 2.62 5.77
N GLU A 82 -0.32 1.60 5.22
CA GLU A 82 0.87 0.99 5.82
C GLU A 82 2.08 1.93 5.83
N VAL A 83 2.30 2.73 4.78
CA VAL A 83 3.36 3.75 4.77
C VAL A 83 3.11 4.81 5.83
N ALA A 84 1.87 5.28 5.98
CA ALA A 84 1.52 6.23 7.03
C ALA A 84 1.77 5.64 8.42
N ASP A 85 1.41 4.37 8.64
CA ASP A 85 1.67 3.67 9.90
C ASP A 85 3.17 3.50 10.17
N TYR A 86 3.94 3.11 9.16
CA TYR A 86 5.40 2.97 9.25
C TYR A 86 6.07 4.30 9.62
N LEU A 87 5.68 5.41 8.98
CA LEU A 87 6.22 6.74 9.27
C LEU A 87 5.86 7.25 10.67
N ARG A 88 4.71 6.83 11.23
CA ARG A 88 4.38 7.13 12.64
C ARG A 88 5.24 6.34 13.62
N ARG A 89 5.56 5.07 13.28
CA ARG A 89 6.34 4.15 14.14
C ARG A 89 7.83 4.41 14.08
N VAL A 90 8.34 4.83 12.94
CA VAL A 90 9.74 5.21 12.75
C VAL A 90 9.89 6.62 13.31
N PRO A 91 10.55 6.84 14.45
CA PRO A 91 10.93 8.19 14.83
C PRO A 91 11.75 8.74 13.66
N ALA A 92 11.42 9.95 13.21
CA ALA A 92 12.06 10.55 12.06
C ALA A 92 13.58 10.42 12.21
N GLN A 93 14.20 9.50 11.47
CA GLN A 93 15.64 9.45 11.31
C GLN A 93 16.02 10.66 10.44
N ARG A 94 15.85 11.86 11.01
CA ARG A 94 16.39 13.11 10.50
C ARG A 94 17.87 13.08 10.83
N GLY A 95 18.64 12.53 9.90
CA GLY A 95 20.09 12.54 9.97
C GLY A 95 20.67 11.32 9.32
N ASN A 96 21.29 11.54 8.16
CA ASN A 96 22.37 10.70 7.63
C ASN A 96 21.93 9.49 6.80
N ALA A 97 21.25 9.77 5.70
CA ALA A 97 21.47 9.00 4.48
C ALA A 97 21.54 9.97 3.30
N CYS A 98 22.71 10.58 3.14
CA CYS A 98 23.17 11.17 1.88
C CYS A 98 23.21 10.03 0.85
N TRP A 99 22.11 9.81 0.15
CA TRP A 99 22.08 8.96 -1.03
C TRP A 99 22.76 9.77 -2.14
N LYS A 100 24.08 9.61 -2.26
CA LYS A 100 24.80 10.14 -3.42
C LYS A 100 24.49 9.25 -4.63
N VAL A 101 24.22 9.95 -5.73
CA VAL A 101 23.88 9.52 -7.10
C VAL A 101 24.92 8.55 -7.67
#